data_AF-A0AAX1J9H7-F1
#
_entry.id   AF-A0AAX1J9H7-F1
#
_cell.length_a   1.000
_cell.length_b   1.000
_cell.length_c   1.000
_cell.angle_alpha   90.00
_cell.angle_beta   90.00
_cell.angle_gamma   90.00
#
_symmetry.space_group_name_H-M   'P 1'
#
loop_
_entity.id
_entity.type
_entity.pdbx_description
1 polymer ?
#
loop_
_entity_poly.entity_id
_entity_poly.type
_entity_poly.pdbx_seq_one_letter_code
_entity_poly.pdbx_strand_id
1 'polypeptide(L)'
;MKSGPHAIGANDREKSYSLPYELFPTGPFELPAALRRLRDMKKSARGPDIAALMDQAVAELADADSLTMVPGVGDPAPKFELPNQIGALVSLDGLLATGPAVLVFYRGVWCPFCTLTLRAYEQYLPDLRSAGASLVGISLQTPDDSLTMAERNRLSYPVLSDLGGAVSSNYGLVFKLPNYLQEVYRQLGHPLPAFNGTDDWELPVSATFVVDRSGLVRFAEALPDYTQRSDPADVLATVMRL
;
A
#
# COMPACT_ATOMS: atom_id res chain seq x y z
N MET A 1 -19.45 -23.65 22.85
CA MET A 1 -20.01 -22.43 22.24
C MET A 1 -18.86 -21.70 21.58
N LYS A 2 -18.84 -21.63 20.25
CA LYS A 2 -17.77 -20.95 19.50
C LYS A 2 -17.99 -19.45 19.65
N SER A 3 -17.11 -18.78 20.38
CA SER A 3 -17.00 -17.31 20.41
C SER A 3 -16.68 -16.83 18.99
N GLY A 4 -17.58 -16.05 18.40
CA GLY A 4 -17.36 -15.40 17.11
C GLY A 4 -16.18 -14.43 17.15
N PRO A 5 -15.67 -13.99 15.98
CA PRO A 5 -14.55 -13.06 15.93
C PRO A 5 -14.93 -11.78 16.66
N HIS A 6 -14.14 -11.39 17.66
CA HIS A 6 -14.30 -10.12 18.36
C HIS A 6 -14.24 -8.99 17.32
N ALA A 7 -15.39 -8.35 17.06
CA ALA A 7 -15.43 -7.11 16.30
C ALA A 7 -14.56 -6.08 17.04
N ILE A 8 -13.59 -5.49 16.34
CA ILE A 8 -12.79 -4.40 16.90
C ILE A 8 -13.72 -3.21 17.11
N GLY A 9 -13.78 -2.67 18.34
CA GLY A 9 -14.55 -1.46 18.61
C GLY A 9 -14.02 -0.27 17.83
N ALA A 10 -14.89 0.66 17.44
CA ALA A 10 -14.53 1.85 16.66
C ALA A 10 -13.38 2.67 17.29
N ASN A 11 -13.30 2.70 18.62
CA ASN A 11 -12.26 3.40 19.38
C ASN A 11 -10.87 2.75 19.27
N ASP A 12 -10.81 1.42 19.08
CA ASP A 12 -9.56 0.68 18.92
C ASP A 12 -9.02 0.80 17.48
N ARG A 13 -9.93 0.89 16.50
CA ARG A 13 -9.58 1.27 15.11
C ARG A 13 -8.98 2.67 15.05
N GLU A 14 -9.56 3.64 15.75
CA GLU A 14 -9.09 5.03 15.68
C GLU A 14 -7.67 5.23 16.25
N LYS A 15 -7.30 4.50 17.31
CA LYS A 15 -5.92 4.52 17.84
C LYS A 15 -4.89 3.90 16.89
N SER A 16 -5.24 2.82 16.19
CA SER A 16 -4.31 2.12 15.29
C SER A 16 -3.91 2.97 14.08
N TYR A 17 -4.74 3.94 13.70
CA TYR A 17 -4.50 4.85 12.57
C TYR A 17 -3.67 6.09 12.92
N SER A 18 -3.47 6.37 14.21
CA SER A 18 -2.78 7.60 14.63
C SER A 18 -1.28 7.54 14.36
N LEU A 19 -0.76 8.58 13.71
CA LEU A 19 0.66 8.80 13.50
C LEU A 19 1.11 10.09 14.20
N PRO A 20 2.30 10.10 14.83
CA PRO A 20 2.89 11.31 15.41
C PRO A 20 3.00 12.44 14.39
N TYR A 21 2.67 13.67 14.81
CA TYR A 21 2.70 14.85 13.94
C TYR A 21 4.12 15.15 13.43
N GLU A 22 5.14 14.79 14.21
CA GLU A 22 6.56 14.96 13.90
C GLU A 22 7.03 14.12 12.71
N LEU A 23 6.25 13.10 12.33
CA LEU A 23 6.48 12.34 11.11
C LEU A 23 6.02 13.08 9.87
N PHE A 24 5.27 14.17 10.01
CA PHE A 24 4.74 14.99 8.91
C PHE A 24 5.20 16.44 9.04
N PRO A 25 6.48 16.72 8.74
CA PRO A 25 6.97 18.09 8.76
C PRO A 25 6.21 18.94 7.73
N THR A 26 6.10 20.24 8.02
CA THR A 26 5.46 21.24 7.14
C THR A 26 6.31 21.65 5.93
N GLY A 27 7.53 21.11 5.81
CA GLY A 27 8.43 21.30 4.67
C GLY A 27 8.44 20.10 3.70
N PRO A 28 9.38 20.05 2.74
CA PRO A 28 9.50 18.94 1.79
C PRO A 28 9.53 17.60 2.51
N PHE A 29 8.63 16.69 2.12
CA PHE A 29 8.51 15.41 2.78
C PHE A 29 9.57 14.42 2.29
N GLU A 30 10.63 14.29 3.07
CA GLU A 30 11.68 13.29 2.85
C GLU A 30 11.21 11.91 3.32
N LEU A 31 10.50 11.18 2.45
CA LEU A 31 9.95 9.85 2.77
C LEU A 31 10.99 8.90 3.36
N PRO A 32 12.22 8.77 2.82
CA PRO A 32 13.21 7.86 3.40
C PRO A 32 13.59 8.21 4.85
N ALA A 33 13.68 9.51 5.18
CA ALA A 33 13.99 9.96 6.54
C ALA A 33 12.83 9.72 7.50
N ALA A 34 11.60 9.98 7.05
CA ALA A 34 10.39 9.74 7.83
C ALA A 34 10.17 8.23 8.08
N LEU A 35 10.42 7.37 7.08
CA LEU A 35 10.36 5.92 7.21
C LEU A 35 11.41 5.39 8.20
N ARG A 36 12.65 5.91 8.17
CA ARG A 36 13.67 5.56 9.19
C ARG A 36 13.17 5.85 10.61
N ARG A 37 12.69 7.07 10.86
CA ARG A 37 12.15 7.47 12.17
C ARG A 37 10.98 6.57 12.59
N LEU A 38 10.05 6.32 11.69
CA LEU A 38 8.89 5.47 11.98
C LEU A 38 9.29 4.03 12.31
N ARG A 39 10.29 3.46 11.63
CA ARG A 39 10.83 2.13 11.94
C ARG A 39 11.41 2.09 13.35
N ASP A 40 12.25 3.05 13.72
CA ASP A 40 12.87 3.11 15.04
C ASP A 40 11.82 3.21 16.15
N MET A 41 10.79 4.04 15.95
CA MET A 41 9.67 4.19 16.88
C MET A 41 8.86 2.89 17.01
N LYS A 42 8.51 2.24 15.90
CA LYS A 42 7.66 1.04 15.92
C LYS A 42 8.42 -0.19 16.42
N LYS A 43 9.71 -0.32 16.13
CA LYS A 43 10.57 -1.38 16.70
C LYS A 43 10.62 -1.29 18.22
N SER A 44 10.76 -0.08 18.75
CA SER A 44 10.76 0.17 20.19
C SER A 44 9.42 -0.15 20.86
N ALA A 45 8.30 0.15 20.19
CA ALA A 45 6.96 0.01 20.76
C ALA A 45 6.40 -1.43 20.83
N ARG A 46 6.83 -2.33 19.91
CA ARG A 46 6.24 -3.69 19.78
C ARG A 46 6.90 -4.74 20.67
N GLY A 47 8.05 -4.44 21.27
CA GLY A 47 8.85 -5.42 22.03
C GLY A 47 9.66 -6.36 21.13
N PRO A 48 10.70 -7.02 21.68
CA PRO A 48 11.67 -7.78 20.90
C PRO A 48 11.08 -9.02 20.24
N ASP A 49 10.15 -9.73 20.89
CA ASP A 49 9.60 -10.99 20.37
C ASP A 49 8.73 -10.76 19.13
N ILE A 50 7.82 -9.78 19.19
CA ILE A 50 7.00 -9.39 18.03
C ILE A 50 7.89 -8.85 16.91
N ALA A 51 8.92 -8.06 17.24
CA ALA A 51 9.86 -7.57 16.24
C ALA A 51 10.56 -8.72 15.51
N ALA A 52 11.05 -9.73 16.24
CA ALA A 52 11.70 -10.91 15.66
C ALA A 52 10.76 -11.71 14.73
N LEU A 53 9.50 -11.91 15.12
CA LEU A 53 8.51 -12.59 14.25
C LEU A 53 8.21 -11.81 12.97
N MET A 54 8.14 -10.47 13.07
CA MET A 54 7.93 -9.62 11.90
C MET A 54 9.15 -9.63 10.98
N ASP A 55 10.35 -9.57 11.53
CA ASP A 55 11.61 -9.64 10.79
C ASP A 55 11.76 -11.01 10.10
N GLN A 56 11.41 -12.10 10.79
CA GLN A 56 11.38 -13.45 10.22
C GLN A 56 10.43 -13.53 9.02
N ALA A 57 9.20 -13.01 9.13
CA ALA A 57 8.24 -13.07 8.02
C ALA A 57 8.68 -12.24 6.81
N VAL A 58 9.37 -11.13 7.04
CA VAL A 58 9.96 -10.33 5.96
C VAL A 58 11.07 -11.11 5.26
N ALA A 59 11.94 -11.79 6.01
CA ALA A 59 12.99 -12.64 5.44
C ALA A 59 12.40 -13.81 4.64
N GLU A 60 11.42 -14.52 5.21
CA GLU A 60 10.73 -15.62 4.52
C GLU A 60 10.06 -15.15 3.22
N LEU A 61 9.44 -13.98 3.21
CA LEU A 61 8.83 -13.41 2.00
C LEU A 61 9.87 -12.97 0.97
N ALA A 62 11.02 -12.45 1.41
CA ALA A 62 12.10 -12.04 0.53
C ALA A 62 12.80 -13.24 -0.13
N ASP A 63 12.92 -14.36 0.59
CA ASP A 63 13.51 -15.60 0.10
C ASP A 63 12.51 -16.46 -0.69
N ALA A 64 11.21 -16.15 -0.62
CA ALA A 64 10.19 -16.87 -1.35
C ALA A 64 10.21 -16.50 -2.84
N ASP A 65 10.05 -17.51 -3.70
CA ASP A 65 9.81 -17.34 -5.14
C ASP A 65 8.46 -16.65 -5.46
N SER A 66 7.73 -16.16 -4.45
CA SER A 66 6.40 -15.56 -4.59
C SER A 66 6.39 -14.24 -5.37
N LEU A 67 7.55 -13.60 -5.58
CA LEU A 67 7.69 -12.38 -6.38
C LEU A 67 8.21 -12.61 -7.81
N THR A 68 8.23 -13.86 -8.28
CA THR A 68 8.73 -14.21 -9.62
C THR A 68 7.86 -13.73 -10.78
N MET A 69 6.61 -13.34 -10.51
CA MET A 69 5.63 -12.90 -11.51
C MET A 69 5.41 -11.37 -11.53
N VAL A 70 6.24 -10.62 -10.81
CA VAL A 70 6.15 -9.15 -10.77
C VAL A 70 6.59 -8.57 -12.11
N PRO A 71 5.76 -7.75 -12.79
CA PRO A 71 6.13 -7.10 -14.05
C PRO A 71 7.39 -6.23 -13.90
N GLY A 72 8.40 -6.48 -14.74
CA GLY A 72 9.62 -5.69 -14.80
C GLY A 72 9.51 -4.51 -15.74
N VAL A 73 10.54 -3.66 -15.76
CA VAL A 73 10.64 -2.56 -16.74
C VAL A 73 10.68 -3.13 -18.15
N GLY A 74 9.80 -2.63 -19.02
CA GLY A 74 9.63 -3.10 -20.40
C GLY A 74 8.48 -4.10 -20.58
N ASP A 75 8.00 -4.72 -19.50
CA ASP A 75 6.87 -5.65 -19.56
C ASP A 75 5.53 -4.92 -19.70
N PRO A 76 4.51 -5.56 -20.30
CA PRO A 76 3.15 -5.04 -20.27
C PRO A 76 2.59 -5.05 -18.85
N ALA A 77 2.00 -3.93 -18.43
CA ALA A 77 1.30 -3.84 -17.15
C ALA A 77 -0.02 -4.62 -17.21
N PRO A 78 -0.31 -5.50 -16.23
CA PRO A 78 -1.60 -6.17 -16.15
C PRO A 78 -2.76 -5.17 -16.08
N LYS A 79 -3.78 -5.38 -16.91
CA LYS A 79 -4.97 -4.52 -16.95
C LYS A 79 -5.83 -4.71 -15.72
N PHE A 80 -6.56 -3.66 -15.34
CA PHE A 80 -7.54 -3.71 -14.27
C PHE A 80 -8.67 -2.71 -14.50
N GLU A 81 -9.78 -2.96 -13.80
CA GLU A 81 -10.86 -2.02 -13.53
C GLU A 81 -11.32 -2.25 -12.10
N LEU A 82 -11.21 -1.22 -11.25
CA LEU A 82 -11.52 -1.32 -9.82
C LEU A 82 -12.36 -0.13 -9.36
N PRO A 83 -13.26 -0.31 -8.37
CA PRO A 83 -13.94 0.80 -7.74
C PRO A 83 -12.96 1.62 -6.90
N ASN A 84 -13.06 2.95 -7.01
CA ASN A 84 -12.44 3.87 -6.08
C ASN A 84 -13.24 3.97 -4.77
N GLN A 85 -12.78 4.81 -3.86
CA GLN A 85 -13.36 5.00 -2.53
C GLN A 85 -14.79 5.55 -2.49
N ILE A 86 -15.32 6.06 -3.61
CA ILE A 86 -16.72 6.51 -3.75
C ILE A 86 -17.54 5.61 -4.68
N GLY A 87 -17.00 4.46 -5.08
CA GLY A 87 -17.65 3.48 -5.95
C GLY A 87 -17.56 3.75 -7.45
N ALA A 88 -16.83 4.79 -7.89
CA ALA A 88 -16.60 5.03 -9.31
C ALA A 88 -15.51 4.10 -9.86
N LEU A 89 -15.76 3.48 -11.01
CA LEU A 89 -14.80 2.58 -11.64
C LEU A 89 -13.62 3.35 -12.25
N VAL A 90 -12.41 2.86 -11.99
CA VAL A 90 -11.16 3.36 -12.53
C VAL A 90 -10.44 2.19 -13.20
N SER A 91 -10.15 2.32 -14.49
CA SER A 91 -9.42 1.32 -15.27
C SER A 91 -8.04 1.80 -15.69
N LEU A 92 -7.10 0.86 -15.85
CA LEU A 92 -5.75 1.20 -16.33
C LEU A 92 -5.81 1.88 -17.70
N ASP A 93 -6.60 1.34 -18.64
CA ASP A 93 -6.76 1.92 -19.97
C ASP A 93 -7.31 3.36 -19.90
N GLY A 94 -8.23 3.64 -18.97
CA GLY A 94 -8.75 4.99 -18.73
C GLY A 94 -7.70 5.97 -18.20
N LEU A 95 -6.81 5.50 -17.31
CA LEU A 95 -5.67 6.29 -16.84
C LEU A 95 -4.67 6.55 -17.99
N LEU A 96 -4.34 5.53 -18.77
CA LEU A 96 -3.36 5.62 -19.86
C LEU A 96 -3.82 6.49 -21.05
N ALA A 97 -5.14 6.66 -21.20
CA ALA A 97 -5.71 7.59 -22.17
C ALA A 97 -5.34 9.05 -21.86
N THR A 98 -5.19 9.42 -20.58
CA THR A 98 -4.85 10.78 -20.15
C THR A 98 -3.35 11.03 -20.09
N GLY A 99 -2.56 10.02 -19.74
CA GLY A 99 -1.10 10.08 -19.67
C GLY A 99 -0.51 8.86 -18.95
N PRO A 100 0.76 8.89 -18.53
CA PRO A 100 1.33 7.82 -17.71
C PRO A 100 0.54 7.59 -16.41
N ALA A 101 0.58 6.38 -15.87
CA ALA A 101 -0.07 6.04 -14.61
C ALA A 101 0.96 5.59 -13.57
N VAL A 102 0.90 6.20 -12.38
CA VAL A 102 1.60 5.75 -11.18
C VAL A 102 0.66 4.89 -10.34
N LEU A 103 1.06 3.65 -10.09
CA LEU A 103 0.29 2.67 -9.32
C LEU A 103 1.02 2.38 -8.00
N VAL A 104 0.40 2.63 -6.86
CA VAL A 104 0.99 2.39 -5.53
C VAL A 104 0.18 1.31 -4.79
N PHE A 105 0.73 0.10 -4.69
CA PHE A 105 0.13 -1.00 -3.95
C PHE A 105 0.49 -0.90 -2.46
N TYR A 106 -0.52 -0.89 -1.60
CA TYR A 106 -0.37 -0.73 -0.16
C TYR A 106 -1.25 -1.71 0.61
N ARG A 107 -0.91 -1.89 1.89
CA ARG A 107 -1.50 -2.95 2.72
C ARG A 107 -2.90 -2.62 3.22
N GLY A 108 -3.08 -1.40 3.73
CA GLY A 108 -4.39 -0.89 4.15
C GLY A 108 -4.31 0.18 5.23
N VAL A 109 -5.46 0.65 5.70
CA VAL A 109 -5.61 1.83 6.56
C VAL A 109 -4.92 1.74 7.93
N TRP A 110 -4.74 0.53 8.46
CA TRP A 110 -4.03 0.28 9.74
C TRP A 110 -2.51 0.38 9.64
N CYS A 111 -1.96 0.46 8.43
CA CYS A 111 -0.53 0.41 8.18
C CYS A 111 0.09 1.81 8.26
N PRO A 112 0.88 2.14 9.32
CA PRO A 112 1.45 3.47 9.48
C PRO A 112 2.45 3.83 8.36
N PHE A 113 3.19 2.85 7.84
CA PHE A 113 4.09 3.06 6.71
C PHE A 113 3.31 3.40 5.43
N CYS A 114 2.12 2.84 5.27
CA CYS A 114 1.25 3.08 4.12
C CYS A 114 0.67 4.50 4.18
N THR A 115 0.14 4.91 5.33
CA THR A 115 -0.30 6.28 5.63
C THR A 115 0.78 7.31 5.29
N LEU A 116 2.01 7.06 5.75
CA LEU A 116 3.16 7.93 5.49
C LEU A 116 3.49 8.05 4.00
N THR A 117 3.49 6.93 3.29
CA THR A 117 3.78 6.86 1.84
C THR A 117 2.72 7.59 1.03
N LEU A 118 1.44 7.31 1.30
CA LEU A 118 0.34 7.89 0.55
C LEU A 118 0.26 9.42 0.72
N ARG A 119 0.58 9.93 1.92
CA ARG A 119 0.72 11.37 2.16
C ARG A 119 1.95 11.97 1.48
N ALA A 120 3.05 11.24 1.35
CA ALA A 120 4.19 11.67 0.56
C ALA A 120 3.77 11.87 -0.90
N TYR A 121 3.10 10.89 -1.50
CA TYR A 121 2.58 11.01 -2.86
C TYR A 121 1.55 12.13 -3.03
N GLU A 122 0.72 12.42 -2.02
CA GLU A 122 -0.18 13.58 -2.07
C GLU A 122 0.60 14.90 -2.23
N GLN A 123 1.77 15.04 -1.61
CA GLN A 123 2.60 16.24 -1.78
C GLN A 123 3.22 16.33 -3.19
N TYR A 124 3.54 15.19 -3.81
CA TYR A 124 4.08 15.12 -5.17
C TYR A 124 2.99 15.13 -6.26
N LEU A 125 1.72 15.02 -5.88
CA LEU A 125 0.61 14.93 -6.81
C LEU A 125 0.52 16.14 -7.77
N PRO A 126 0.75 17.41 -7.36
CA PRO A 126 0.77 18.53 -8.29
C PRO A 126 1.82 18.38 -9.40
N ASP A 127 3.03 17.92 -9.05
CA ASP A 127 4.12 17.74 -10.01
C ASP A 127 3.87 16.56 -10.94
N LEU A 128 3.36 15.44 -10.41
CA LEU A 128 2.94 14.29 -11.21
C LEU A 128 1.85 14.68 -12.22
N ARG A 129 0.83 15.43 -11.77
CA ARG A 129 -0.23 15.96 -12.65
C ARG A 129 0.32 16.93 -13.69
N SER A 130 1.26 17.80 -13.32
CA SER A 130 1.90 18.73 -14.25
C SER A 130 2.73 18.01 -15.31
N ALA A 131 3.28 16.84 -14.99
CA ALA A 131 3.94 15.95 -15.93
C ALA A 131 2.96 15.05 -16.71
N GLY A 132 1.65 15.25 -16.55
CA GLY A 132 0.60 14.50 -17.26
C GLY A 132 0.30 13.11 -16.68
N ALA A 133 0.88 12.75 -15.53
CA ALA A 133 0.64 11.45 -14.92
C ALA A 133 -0.60 11.43 -14.01
N SER A 134 -1.32 10.33 -14.06
CA SER A 134 -2.31 9.96 -13.05
C SER A 134 -1.65 9.19 -11.91
N LEU A 135 -2.19 9.28 -10.70
CA LEU A 135 -1.76 8.50 -9.53
C LEU A 135 -2.96 7.77 -8.95
N VAL A 136 -2.79 6.49 -8.62
CA VAL A 136 -3.77 5.70 -7.86
C VAL A 136 -3.09 4.85 -6.78
N GLY A 137 -3.71 4.76 -5.60
CA GLY A 137 -3.35 3.77 -4.59
C GLY A 137 -4.23 2.52 -4.71
N ILE A 138 -3.69 1.31 -4.56
CA ILE A 138 -4.44 0.05 -4.69
C ILE A 138 -4.20 -0.82 -3.44
N SER A 139 -5.26 -1.36 -2.86
CA SER A 139 -5.16 -2.31 -1.74
C SER A 139 -6.29 -3.33 -1.76
N LEU A 140 -6.12 -4.42 -1.01
CA LEU A 140 -7.14 -5.45 -0.84
C LEU A 140 -8.30 -5.01 0.07
N GLN A 141 -8.19 -3.84 0.72
CA GLN A 141 -9.16 -3.40 1.71
C GLN A 141 -10.50 -3.04 1.07
N THR A 142 -11.57 -3.06 1.86
CA THR A 142 -12.92 -2.71 1.43
C THR A 142 -13.01 -1.26 0.90
N PRO A 143 -14.06 -0.92 0.11
CA PRO A 143 -14.32 0.47 -0.26
C PRO A 143 -14.46 1.41 0.94
N ASP A 144 -15.07 0.97 2.05
CA ASP A 144 -15.25 1.77 3.26
C ASP A 144 -13.91 2.07 3.97
N ASP A 145 -13.02 1.08 4.07
CA ASP A 145 -11.67 1.30 4.59
C ASP A 145 -10.82 2.15 3.63
N SER A 146 -11.09 2.06 2.32
CA SER A 146 -10.47 2.94 1.30
C SER A 146 -10.95 4.38 1.42
N LEU A 147 -12.24 4.61 1.68
CA LEU A 147 -12.77 5.93 1.99
C LEU A 147 -12.15 6.49 3.27
N THR A 148 -12.06 5.68 4.31
CA THR A 148 -11.40 6.04 5.56
C THR A 148 -9.94 6.43 5.33
N MET A 149 -9.21 5.67 4.50
CA MET A 149 -7.83 5.98 4.12
C MET A 149 -7.73 7.34 3.43
N ALA A 150 -8.60 7.62 2.46
CA ALA A 150 -8.61 8.87 1.71
C ALA A 150 -8.93 10.08 2.62
N GLU A 151 -10.01 10.03 3.38
CA GLU A 151 -10.49 11.15 4.20
C GLU A 151 -9.50 11.50 5.32
N ARG A 152 -9.02 10.50 6.07
CA ARG A 152 -8.09 10.73 7.18
C ARG A 152 -6.77 11.32 6.72
N ASN A 153 -6.33 10.97 5.52
CA ASN A 153 -5.05 11.42 4.97
C ASN A 153 -5.18 12.58 4.00
N ARG A 154 -6.42 13.05 3.76
CA ARG A 154 -6.74 14.14 2.82
C ARG A 154 -6.17 13.85 1.42
N LEU A 155 -6.28 12.61 0.97
CA LEU A 155 -5.80 12.21 -0.35
C LEU A 155 -6.76 12.75 -1.41
N SER A 156 -6.23 13.41 -2.42
CA SER A 156 -7.00 13.97 -3.54
C SER A 156 -6.83 13.17 -4.84
N TYR A 157 -6.16 12.03 -4.78
CA TYR A 157 -6.11 11.02 -5.83
C TYR A 157 -6.94 9.77 -5.45
N PRO A 158 -7.41 8.99 -6.44
CA PRO A 158 -8.20 7.79 -6.17
C PRO A 158 -7.43 6.72 -5.39
N VAL A 159 -8.09 6.13 -4.40
CA VAL A 159 -7.64 4.89 -3.75
C VAL A 159 -8.64 3.78 -4.06
N LEU A 160 -8.15 2.72 -4.68
CA LEU A 160 -8.92 1.65 -5.30
C LEU A 160 -8.98 0.44 -4.37
N SER A 161 -10.14 -0.21 -4.35
CA SER A 161 -10.40 -1.44 -3.61
C SER A 161 -10.31 -2.65 -4.56
N ASP A 162 -9.23 -3.42 -4.42
CA ASP A 162 -9.00 -4.71 -5.08
C ASP A 162 -9.54 -5.84 -4.20
N LEU A 163 -10.86 -5.82 -3.97
CA LEU A 163 -11.52 -6.80 -3.12
C LEU A 163 -11.27 -8.22 -3.65
N GLY A 164 -10.74 -9.11 -2.80
CA GLY A 164 -10.33 -10.46 -3.19
C GLY A 164 -8.98 -10.55 -3.94
N GLY A 165 -8.28 -9.43 -4.13
CA GLY A 165 -6.87 -9.42 -4.53
C GLY A 165 -6.57 -9.85 -5.96
N ALA A 166 -7.55 -9.86 -6.86
CA ALA A 166 -7.36 -10.36 -8.23
C ALA A 166 -6.34 -9.52 -9.02
N VAL A 167 -6.40 -8.19 -8.90
CA VAL A 167 -5.45 -7.30 -9.58
C VAL A 167 -4.07 -7.45 -8.97
N SER A 168 -3.96 -7.42 -7.64
CA SER A 168 -2.70 -7.59 -6.92
C SER A 168 -2.06 -8.96 -7.22
N SER A 169 -2.87 -10.00 -7.40
CA SER A 169 -2.40 -11.34 -7.82
C SER A 169 -1.86 -11.34 -9.25
N ASN A 170 -2.52 -10.63 -10.17
CA ASN A 170 -2.04 -10.49 -11.55
C ASN A 170 -0.72 -9.69 -11.66
N TYR A 171 -0.43 -8.84 -10.67
CA TYR A 171 0.87 -8.17 -10.52
C TYR A 171 1.89 -9.02 -9.73
N GLY A 172 1.54 -10.24 -9.30
CA GLY A 172 2.43 -11.11 -8.53
C GLY A 172 2.71 -10.61 -7.11
N LEU A 173 1.80 -9.86 -6.51
CA LEU A 173 2.04 -9.16 -5.23
C LEU A 173 1.38 -9.82 -4.02
N VAL A 174 0.47 -10.77 -4.19
CA VAL A 174 -0.27 -11.33 -3.06
C VAL A 174 0.55 -12.43 -2.38
N PHE A 175 0.66 -12.33 -1.05
CA PHE A 175 1.20 -13.40 -0.23
C PHE A 175 0.30 -13.70 0.96
N LYS A 176 0.34 -14.95 1.41
CA LYS A 176 -0.37 -15.38 2.61
C LYS A 176 0.45 -15.04 3.85
N LEU A 177 -0.16 -14.33 4.80
CA LEU A 177 0.43 -14.04 6.10
C LEU A 177 0.66 -15.36 6.85
N PRO A 178 1.90 -15.64 7.31
CA PRO A 178 2.20 -16.86 8.05
C PRO A 178 1.29 -17.01 9.28
N ASN A 179 0.89 -18.24 9.59
CA ASN A 179 -0.05 -18.52 10.68
C ASN A 179 0.42 -17.94 12.02
N TYR A 180 1.73 -17.98 12.30
CA TYR A 180 2.30 -17.43 13.53
C TYR A 180 2.16 -15.90 13.63
N LEU A 181 2.09 -15.19 12.50
CA LEU A 181 1.85 -13.74 12.48
C LEU A 181 0.37 -13.36 12.55
N GLN A 182 -0.55 -14.23 12.15
CA GLN A 182 -1.98 -13.91 12.22
C GLN A 182 -2.40 -13.55 13.65
N GLU A 183 -1.86 -14.26 14.64
CA GLU A 183 -2.15 -13.96 16.04
C GLU A 183 -1.53 -12.63 16.50
N VAL A 184 -0.30 -12.34 16.11
CA VAL A 184 0.34 -11.03 16.33
C VAL A 184 -0.53 -9.91 15.75
N TYR A 185 -1.07 -10.11 14.55
CA TYR A 185 -1.95 -9.13 13.90
C TYR A 185 -3.24 -8.91 14.68
N ARG A 186 -3.87 -9.96 15.22
CA ARG A 186 -5.03 -9.82 16.10
C ARG A 186 -4.69 -9.02 17.36
N GLN A 187 -3.59 -9.34 18.02
CA GLN A 187 -3.12 -8.66 19.23
C GLN A 187 -2.83 -7.17 18.99
N LEU A 188 -2.32 -6.84 17.81
CA LEU A 188 -2.07 -5.46 17.39
C LEU A 188 -3.33 -4.73 16.92
N GLY A 189 -4.51 -5.37 16.93
CA GLY A 189 -5.78 -4.76 16.50
C GLY A 189 -5.96 -4.71 14.97
N HIS A 190 -5.35 -5.66 14.25
CA HIS A 190 -5.33 -5.73 12.78
C HIS A 190 -5.81 -7.10 12.22
N PRO A 191 -7.00 -7.61 12.57
CA PRO A 191 -7.57 -8.80 11.95
C PRO A 191 -7.85 -8.51 10.47
N LEU A 192 -6.97 -8.96 9.58
CA LEU A 192 -7.00 -8.66 8.15
C LEU A 192 -8.35 -8.96 7.49
N PRO A 193 -9.06 -10.07 7.80
CA PRO A 193 -10.38 -10.32 7.25
C PRO A 193 -11.38 -9.17 7.41
N ALA A 194 -11.32 -8.46 8.54
CA ALA A 194 -12.24 -7.36 8.83
C ALA A 194 -11.93 -6.08 8.03
N PHE A 195 -10.76 -6.00 7.41
CA PHE A 195 -10.36 -4.90 6.54
C PHE A 195 -10.46 -5.25 5.07
N ASN A 196 -10.16 -6.51 4.72
CA ASN A 196 -10.10 -6.99 3.34
C ASN A 196 -11.44 -7.55 2.85
N GLY A 197 -12.45 -7.71 3.73
CA GLY A 197 -13.78 -8.18 3.34
C GLY A 197 -13.84 -9.64 2.87
N THR A 198 -12.78 -10.42 3.10
CA THR A 198 -12.72 -11.86 2.84
C THR A 198 -12.24 -12.60 4.10
N ASP A 199 -12.35 -13.92 4.15
CA ASP A 199 -11.81 -14.73 5.25
C ASP A 199 -10.29 -14.95 5.15
N ASP A 200 -9.66 -14.41 4.09
CA ASP A 200 -8.28 -14.66 3.75
C ASP A 200 -7.31 -13.85 4.60
N TRP A 201 -6.18 -14.46 4.92
CA TRP A 201 -5.07 -13.83 5.61
C TRP A 201 -3.99 -13.45 4.60
N GLU A 202 -4.37 -12.58 3.67
CA GLU A 202 -3.52 -12.17 2.56
C GLU A 202 -3.22 -10.67 2.60
N LEU A 203 -2.05 -10.33 2.09
CA LEU A 203 -1.58 -8.95 1.98
C LEU A 203 -0.90 -8.77 0.63
N PRO A 204 -0.99 -7.56 0.05
CA PRO A 204 -0.11 -7.20 -1.05
C PRO A 204 1.28 -6.89 -0.48
N VAL A 205 2.30 -7.38 -1.18
CA VAL A 205 3.64 -6.81 -1.15
C VAL A 205 3.53 -5.34 -1.55
N SER A 206 4.18 -4.46 -0.79
CA SER A 206 4.20 -3.05 -1.14
C SER A 206 4.96 -2.87 -2.43
N ALA A 207 4.32 -2.22 -3.40
CA ALA A 207 4.92 -2.04 -4.71
C ALA A 207 4.55 -0.69 -5.33
N THR A 208 5.40 -0.20 -6.22
CA THR A 208 5.14 0.97 -7.05
C THR A 208 5.49 0.68 -8.49
N PHE A 209 4.60 1.08 -9.40
CA PHE A 209 4.81 1.00 -10.84
C PHE A 209 4.57 2.35 -11.50
N VAL A 210 5.35 2.64 -12.55
CA VAL A 210 5.00 3.66 -13.54
C VAL A 210 4.72 2.95 -14.85
N VAL A 211 3.55 3.18 -15.41
CA VAL A 211 3.10 2.61 -16.69
C VAL A 211 2.95 3.73 -17.70
N ASP A 212 3.56 3.61 -18.87
CA ASP A 212 3.41 4.61 -19.92
C ASP A 212 2.13 4.42 -20.74
N ARG A 213 1.86 5.37 -21.65
CA ARG A 213 0.65 5.36 -22.49
C ARG A 213 0.57 4.17 -23.45
N SER A 214 1.67 3.47 -23.69
CA SER A 214 1.68 2.23 -24.50
C SER A 214 1.33 0.99 -23.68
N GLY A 215 1.15 1.14 -22.36
CA GLY A 215 0.84 0.05 -21.45
C GLY A 215 2.08 -0.69 -20.94
N LEU A 216 3.27 -0.12 -21.12
CA LEU A 216 4.52 -0.74 -20.71
C LEU A 216 5.01 -0.15 -19.40
N VAL A 217 5.56 -1.00 -18.54
CA VAL A 217 6.17 -0.62 -17.26
C VAL A 217 7.49 0.12 -17.52
N ARG A 218 7.69 1.22 -16.79
CA ARG A 218 8.85 2.13 -16.87
C ARG A 218 9.57 2.29 -15.54
N PHE A 219 8.90 1.95 -14.46
CA PHE A 219 9.44 1.82 -13.11
C PHE A 219 8.70 0.65 -12.45
N ALA A 220 9.42 -0.20 -11.73
CA ALA A 220 8.85 -1.28 -10.96
C ALA A 220 9.71 -1.54 -9.71
N GLU A 221 9.09 -1.44 -8.55
CA GLU A 221 9.68 -1.90 -7.30
C GLU A 221 8.62 -2.65 -6.50
N ALA A 222 8.91 -3.89 -6.14
CA ALA A 222 8.13 -4.67 -5.18
C ALA A 222 9.03 -4.99 -3.98
N LEU A 223 8.61 -4.59 -2.80
CA LEU A 223 9.43 -4.59 -1.59
C LEU A 223 8.80 -5.52 -0.54
N PRO A 224 9.38 -6.72 -0.28
CA PRO A 224 8.92 -7.65 0.76
C PRO A 224 8.85 -7.00 2.15
N ASP A 225 9.86 -6.18 2.46
CA ASP A 225 9.86 -5.37 3.67
C ASP A 225 8.85 -4.23 3.52
N TYR A 226 7.66 -4.43 4.09
CA TYR A 226 6.59 -3.44 4.11
C TYR A 226 6.93 -2.14 4.87
N THR A 227 8.13 -2.01 5.43
CA THR A 227 8.62 -0.76 6.03
C THR A 227 9.48 0.07 5.06
N GLN A 228 9.83 -0.49 3.89
CA GLN A 228 10.53 0.17 2.79
C GLN A 228 9.55 0.59 1.69
N ARG A 229 9.84 1.68 1.00
CA ARG A 229 8.97 2.27 -0.02
C ARG A 229 9.81 2.95 -1.09
N SER A 230 9.31 2.91 -2.32
CA SER A 230 9.78 3.74 -3.41
C SER A 230 9.64 5.22 -3.05
N ASP A 231 10.66 6.00 -3.35
CA ASP A 231 10.63 7.45 -3.14
C ASP A 231 9.79 8.13 -4.25
N PRO A 232 8.77 8.94 -3.93
CA PRO A 232 8.03 9.71 -4.92
C PRO A 232 8.92 10.58 -5.82
N ALA A 233 10.09 11.01 -5.36
CA ALA A 233 11.05 11.76 -6.18
C ALA A 233 11.60 10.93 -7.35
N ASP A 234 11.96 9.66 -7.11
CA ASP A 234 12.47 8.76 -8.14
C ASP A 234 11.36 8.38 -9.15
N VAL A 235 10.14 8.23 -8.64
CA VAL A 235 8.94 7.99 -9.45
C VAL A 235 8.62 9.18 -10.35
N LEU A 236 8.62 10.40 -9.80
CA LEU A 236 8.44 11.63 -10.56
C LEU A 236 9.55 11.78 -11.62
N ALA A 237 10.80 11.52 -11.26
CA ALA A 237 11.92 11.57 -12.21
C ALA A 237 11.77 10.56 -13.36
N THR A 238 11.14 9.41 -13.12
CA THR A 238 10.78 8.47 -14.18
C THR A 238 9.68 9.03 -15.06
N VAL A 239 8.59 9.55 -14.48
CA VAL A 239 7.47 10.14 -15.22
C VAL A 239 7.93 11.27 -16.13
N MET A 240 8.83 12.15 -15.67
CA MET A 240 9.34 13.28 -16.46
C MET A 240 10.19 12.88 -17.68
N ARG A 241 10.53 11.59 -17.82
CA ARG A 241 11.27 11.06 -18.97
C ARG A 241 10.36 10.39 -20.03
N LEU A 242 9.06 10.31 -19.76
CA LEU A 242 8.05 9.71 -20.67
C LEU A 242 7.44 10.76 -21.60
#